data_AF-A0A848T7Q8-F1
#
_entry.id   AF-A0A848T7Q8-F1
#
_cell.length_a   1.000
_cell.length_b   1.000
_cell.length_c   1.000
_cell.angle_alpha   90.00
_cell.angle_beta   90.00
_cell.angle_gamma   90.00
#
_symmetry.space_group_name_H-M   'P 1'
#
loop_
_entity.id
_entity.type
_entity.pdbx_description
1 polymer ?
#
loop_
_entity_poly.entity_id
_entity_poly.type
_entity_poly.pdbx_seq_one_letter_code
_entity_poly.pdbx_strand_id
1 'polypeptide(L)' 'RCPFQMIRHGENVYATQFHPEADGQVFADRIRIYRNRGYFRPDEADRLTEVCVNASVTIPPEILRRFVSRYG' A
#
# COMPACT_ATOMS: atom_id res chain seq x y z
N ARG A 1 -12.70 8.48 -7.23
CA ARG A 1 -12.77 8.83 -5.78
C ARG A 1 -13.32 7.61 -5.06
N CYS A 2 -12.60 7.00 -4.11
CA CYS A 2 -13.08 5.84 -3.36
C CYS A 2 -13.52 6.28 -1.95
N PRO A 3 -14.84 6.29 -1.64
CA PRO A 3 -15.36 6.86 -0.40
C PRO A 3 -15.04 6.02 0.84
N PHE A 4 -14.73 4.73 0.67
CA PHE A 4 -14.42 3.82 1.76
C PHE A 4 -13.02 3.24 1.59
N GLN A 5 -12.13 3.51 2.54
CA GLN A 5 -10.77 2.97 2.55
C GLN A 5 -10.64 1.69 3.37
N MET A 6 -11.51 1.51 4.36
CA MET A 6 -11.56 0.33 5.22
C MET A 6 -13.01 0.10 5.66
N ILE A 7 -13.47 -1.15 5.57
CA ILE A 7 -14.81 -1.57 5.97
C ILE A 7 -14.68 -2.76 6.91
N ARG A 8 -15.49 -2.80 7.97
CA ARG A 8 -15.60 -3.93 8.90
C ARG A 8 -16.88 -4.71 8.63
N HIS A 9 -16.78 -6.02 8.61
CA HIS A 9 -17.91 -6.94 8.65
C HIS A 9 -17.83 -7.81 9.91
N GLY A 10 -18.89 -7.84 10.72
CA GLY A 10 -18.86 -8.52 12.01
C GLY A 10 -17.78 -7.95 12.95
N GLU A 11 -17.04 -8.83 13.61
CA GLU A 11 -16.09 -8.46 14.67
C GLU A 11 -14.64 -8.33 14.19
N ASN A 12 -14.13 -9.34 13.47
CA ASN A 12 -12.73 -9.47 13.09
C ASN A 12 -12.50 -9.59 11.57
N VAL A 13 -13.49 -9.26 10.73
CA VAL A 13 -13.30 -9.25 9.26
C VAL A 13 -13.24 -7.82 8.76
N TYR A 14 -12.12 -7.45 8.12
CA TYR A 14 -11.90 -6.13 7.57
C TYR A 14 -11.44 -6.21 6.12
N ALA A 15 -12.04 -5.38 5.26
CA ALA A 15 -11.59 -5.16 3.90
C ALA A 15 -10.92 -3.79 3.81
N THR A 16 -9.78 -3.71 3.13
CA THR A 16 -9.05 -2.46 2.88
C THR A 16 -8.93 -2.21 1.39
N GLN A 17 -9.08 -0.95 0.98
CA GLN A 17 -8.82 -0.52 -0.40
C GLN A 17 -7.33 -0.26 -0.63
N PHE A 18 -6.62 0.16 0.42
CA PHE A 18 -5.17 0.30 0.41
C PHE A 18 -4.51 -1.05 0.73
N HIS A 19 -3.20 -1.09 0.56
CA HIS A 19 -2.36 -2.26 0.89
C HIS A 19 -1.75 -2.06 2.29
N PRO A 20 -2.40 -2.49 3.38
CA PRO A 20 -1.83 -2.40 4.72
C PRO A 20 -0.51 -3.17 4.89
N GLU A 21 -0.29 -4.15 4.01
CA GLU A 21 0.87 -5.04 3.97
C GLU A 21 2.06 -4.48 3.17
N ALA A 22 1.86 -3.44 2.36
CA ALA A 22 2.88 -2.94 1.45
C ALA A 22 3.65 -1.76 2.04
N ASP A 23 4.98 -1.80 1.91
CA ASP A 23 5.88 -0.68 2.23
C ASP A 23 6.36 0.04 0.95
N GLY A 24 7.18 1.07 1.14
CA GLY A 24 7.76 1.86 0.05
C GLY A 24 8.55 1.02 -0.96
N GLN A 25 9.21 -0.06 -0.51
CA GLN A 25 9.99 -0.92 -1.38
C GLN A 25 9.09 -1.82 -2.24
N VAL A 26 8.00 -2.36 -1.67
CA VAL A 26 7.00 -3.13 -2.42
C VAL A 26 6.41 -2.30 -3.56
N PHE A 27 6.13 -1.01 -3.33
CA PHE A 27 5.65 -0.12 -4.38
C PHE A 27 6.73 0.22 -5.41
N ALA A 28 7.97 0.48 -4.98
CA ALA A 28 9.11 0.69 -5.86
C ALA A 28 9.33 -0.49 -6.82
N ASP A 29 9.25 -1.73 -6.32
CA ASP A 29 9.42 -2.92 -7.14
C ASP A 29 8.29 -3.06 -8.17
N ARG A 30 7.05 -2.78 -7.77
CA ARG A 30 5.90 -2.75 -8.69
C ARG A 30 6.10 -1.70 -9.79
N ILE A 31 6.56 -0.50 -9.45
CA ILE A 31 6.87 0.54 -10.44
C ILE A 31 7.91 0.01 -11.44
N ARG A 32 8.99 -0.62 -10.99
CA ARG A 32 10.00 -1.18 -11.91
C ARG A 32 9.42 -2.25 -12.83
N ILE A 33 8.59 -3.15 -12.31
CA ILE A 33 7.94 -4.22 -13.10
C ILE A 33 6.97 -3.64 -14.15
N TYR A 34 6.24 -2.58 -13.80
CA TYR A 34 5.20 -2.00 -14.66
C TYR A 34 5.68 -0.83 -15.54
N ARG A 35 6.98 -0.49 -15.54
CA ARG A 35 7.57 0.66 -16.25
C ARG A 35 7.09 0.82 -17.69
N ASN A 36 6.97 -0.28 -18.44
CA ASN A 36 6.60 -0.29 -19.86
C ASN A 36 5.21 -0.89 -20.11
N ARG A 37 4.34 -0.90 -19.10
CA ARG A 37 3.01 -1.55 -19.16
C ARG A 37 1.85 -0.56 -19.26
N GLY A 38 2.15 0.74 -19.43
CA GLY A 38 1.15 1.79 -19.64
C GLY A 38 0.47 2.32 -18.38
N TYR A 39 0.96 1.96 -17.18
CA TYR A 39 0.42 2.45 -15.90
C TYR A 39 0.82 3.89 -15.57
N PHE A 40 1.98 4.31 -16.06
CA PHE A 40 2.57 5.65 -15.96
C PHE A 40 3.56 5.79 -17.11
N ARG A 41 4.09 6.99 -17.36
CA ARG A 41 5.06 7.16 -18.45
C ARG A 41 6.42 6.56 -18.03
N PRO A 42 7.15 5.84 -18.91
CA PRO A 42 8.39 5.17 -18.53
C PRO A 42 9.50 6.08 -17.98
N ASP A 43 9.48 7.37 -18.32
CA ASP A 43 10.36 8.42 -17.82
C ASP A 43 10.03 8.87 -16.38
N GLU A 44 8.82 8.60 -15.90
CA GLU A 44 8.39 8.92 -14.53
C GLU A 44 8.74 7.81 -13.52
N ALA A 45 9.13 6.62 -14.00
CA ALA A 45 9.35 5.44 -13.16
C ALA A 45 10.36 5.68 -12.03
N ASP A 46 11.48 6.31 -12.35
CA ASP A 46 12.57 6.52 -11.40
C ASP A 46 12.16 7.54 -10.33
N ARG A 47 11.51 8.63 -10.74
CA ARG A 47 10.92 9.62 -9.81
C ARG A 47 9.87 9.00 -8.88
N LEU A 48 8.94 8.19 -9.42
CA LEU A 48 7.91 7.53 -8.61
C LEU A 48 8.52 6.54 -7.62
N THR A 49 9.57 5.83 -8.04
CA THR A 49 10.34 4.92 -7.18
C THR A 49 10.97 5.68 -6.01
N GLU A 50 11.62 6.81 -6.27
CA GLU A 50 12.21 7.65 -5.22
C GLU A 50 11.17 8.17 -4.23
N VAL A 51 9.99 8.59 -4.72
CA VAL A 51 8.89 9.01 -3.85
C VAL A 51 8.45 7.87 -2.93
N CYS A 52 8.30 6.66 -3.46
CA CYS A 52 7.89 5.50 -2.67
C CYS A 52 8.92 5.12 -1.61
N VAL A 53 10.21 5.08 -1.95
CA VAL A 53 11.28 4.70 -1.01
C VAL A 53 11.47 5.74 0.10
N ASN A 54 11.30 7.02 -0.20
CA ASN A 54 11.44 8.10 0.78
C ASN A 54 10.16 8.36 1.58
N ALA A 55 9.04 7.73 1.23
CA ALA A 55 7.79 7.87 1.98
C ALA A 55 7.90 7.13 3.32
N SER A 56 7.69 7.85 4.42
CA SER A 56 7.55 7.24 5.73
C SER A 56 6.16 6.62 5.86
N VAL A 57 6.07 5.30 5.70
CA VAL A 57 4.83 4.52 5.80
C VAL A 57 4.80 3.77 7.13
N THR A 58 4.18 4.38 8.15
CA THR A 58 4.17 3.83 9.53
C THR A 58 2.81 3.31 9.96
N ILE A 59 1.73 3.92 9.46
CA ILE A 59 0.36 3.64 9.92
C ILE A 59 -0.18 2.29 9.41
N PRO A 60 -0.03 1.91 8.13
CA PRO A 60 -0.63 0.66 7.64
C PRO A 60 -0.07 -0.61 8.32
N PRO A 61 1.25 -0.75 8.54
CA PRO A 61 1.80 -1.87 9.32
C PRO A 61 1.29 -1.91 10.77
N GLU A 62 1.06 -0.75 11.38
CA GLU A 62 0.50 -0.66 12.74
C GLU A 62 -0.96 -1.11 12.80
N ILE A 63 -1.74 -0.88 11.75
CA ILE A 63 -3.11 -1.42 11.63
C ILE A 63 -3.08 -2.95 11.67
N LEU A 64 -2.17 -3.58 10.91
CA LEU A 64 -2.00 -5.04 10.95
C LEU A 64 -1.56 -5.53 12.33
N ARG A 65 -0.58 -4.85 12.95
CA ARG A 65 -0.11 -5.18 14.29
C ARG A 65 -1.23 -5.16 15.32
N ARG A 66 -2.06 -4.11 15.30
CA ARG A 66 -3.21 -3.97 16.21
C ARG A 66 -4.29 -5.00 15.95
N PHE A 67 -4.53 -5.34 14.68
CA PHE A 67 -5.48 -6.39 14.32
C PHE A 67 -5.05 -7.74 14.93
N VAL A 68 -3.79 -8.13 14.71
CA VAL A 68 -3.23 -9.36 15.29
C VAL A 68 -3.23 -9.31 16.81
N SER A 69 -2.79 -8.20 17.42
CA SER A 69 -2.80 -8.07 18.88
C SER A 69 -4.20 -8.18 19.51
N ARG A 70 -5.26 -7.89 18.75
CA ARG A 70 -6.64 -7.87 19.24
C ARG A 70 -7.39 -9.18 19.01
N TYR A 71 -7.08 -9.89 17.91
CA TYR A 71 -7.86 -11.05 17.44
C TYR A 71 -7.02 -12.30 17.16
N GLY A 72 -5.69 -12.21 17.24
CA GLY A 72 -4.75 -13.32 17.08
C GLY A 72 -4.48 -14.09 18.37
#